data_AF-A0A7W1LMQ1-F1
#
_entry.id   AF-A0A7W1LMQ1-F1
#
_cell.length_a   1.000
_cell.length_b   1.000
_cell.length_c   1.000
_cell.angle_alpha   90.00
_cell.angle_beta   90.00
_cell.angle_gamma   90.00
#
_symmetry.space_group_name_H-M   'P 1'
#
loop_
_entity.id
_entity.type
_entity.pdbx_description
1 polymer ?
#
loop_
_entity_poly.entity_id
_entity_poly.type
_entity_poly.pdbx_seq_one_letter_code
_entity_poly.pdbx_strand_id
1 'polypeptide(L)'
;MDTSVGPLVVRTTGSGAPAVLWHSLFVDDRSWDRLVPDLAQDRRLVLICGPGHGRSGDPGRRYSNEECAAAAGQVLDRLGVSAPVDWVGNAWGGHVGVIFAASWPQRCRSLAVIGAPAAALTRRERAHTYLLLVPLPAPRFD
;
A
#
# COMPACT_ATOMS: atom_id res chain seq x y z
N MET A 1 3.23 15.72 -4.12
CA MET A 1 1.84 16.25 -4.14
C MET A 1 1.42 16.50 -2.72
N ASP A 2 0.99 17.72 -2.39
CA ASP A 2 0.55 18.04 -1.03
C ASP A 2 -0.76 17.35 -0.68
N THR A 3 -0.85 16.79 0.52
CA THR A 3 -2.04 16.10 1.03
C THR A 3 -2.25 16.42 2.51
N SER A 4 -3.35 15.94 3.08
CA SER A 4 -3.66 16.07 4.52
C SER A 4 -2.66 15.36 5.46
N VAL A 5 -1.82 14.46 4.92
CA VAL A 5 -0.72 13.80 5.64
C VAL A 5 0.66 14.27 5.16
N GLY A 6 0.73 15.50 4.62
CA GLY A 6 1.96 16.10 4.11
C GLY A 6 2.21 15.79 2.62
N PRO A 7 3.38 16.19 2.08
CA PRO A 7 3.68 15.99 0.68
C PRO A 7 4.02 14.53 0.38
N LEU A 8 3.26 13.91 -0.53
CA LEU A 8 3.48 12.53 -0.98
C LEU A 8 4.18 12.49 -2.34
N VAL A 9 5.14 11.59 -2.48
CA VAL A 9 5.73 11.23 -3.77
C VAL A 9 4.77 10.30 -4.51
N VAL A 10 4.51 10.65 -5.76
CA VAL A 10 3.59 9.92 -6.63
C VAL A 10 4.28 9.72 -7.97
N ARG A 11 4.32 8.46 -8.41
CA ARG A 11 4.82 8.08 -9.73
C ARG A 11 3.69 7.51 -10.55
N THR A 12 3.56 7.96 -11.78
CA THR A 12 2.56 7.47 -12.72
C THR A 12 3.21 6.89 -13.97
N THR A 13 2.71 5.75 -14.44
CA THR A 13 3.21 5.09 -15.65
C THR A 13 2.12 4.23 -16.29
N GLY A 14 2.29 3.90 -17.57
CA GLY A 14 1.32 3.13 -18.33
C GLY A 14 0.07 3.92 -18.74
N SER A 15 -0.86 3.22 -19.37
CA SER A 15 -2.13 3.76 -19.86
C SER A 15 -3.27 2.75 -19.68
N GLY A 16 -4.52 3.20 -19.75
CA GLY A 16 -5.69 2.33 -19.59
C GLY A 16 -6.36 2.49 -18.23
N ALA A 17 -6.97 1.41 -17.73
CA ALA A 17 -7.73 1.45 -16.47
C ALA A 17 -6.82 1.79 -15.28
N PRO A 18 -7.24 2.67 -14.35
CA PRO A 18 -6.38 3.14 -13.29
C PRO A 18 -6.18 2.10 -12.19
N ALA A 19 -4.95 1.98 -11.70
CA ALA A 19 -4.62 1.14 -10.55
C ALA A 19 -3.70 1.89 -9.57
N VAL A 20 -4.02 1.83 -8.28
CA VAL A 20 -3.20 2.38 -7.19
C VAL A 20 -2.34 1.28 -6.60
N LEU A 21 -1.04 1.53 -6.47
CA LEU A 21 -0.09 0.63 -5.80
C LEU A 21 0.43 1.31 -4.53
N TRP A 22 0.21 0.67 -3.38
CA TRP A 22 0.61 1.19 -2.07
C TRP A 22 1.51 0.18 -1.33
N HIS A 23 2.71 0.64 -0.96
CA HIS A 23 3.78 -0.21 -0.39
C HIS A 23 3.59 -0.57 1.09
N SER A 24 4.44 -1.46 1.60
CA SER A 24 4.47 -1.82 3.03
C SER A 24 5.24 -0.82 3.89
N LEU A 25 5.14 -0.95 5.22
CA LEU A 25 6.08 -0.25 6.10
C LEU A 25 7.52 -0.66 5.79
N PHE A 26 8.46 0.25 6.07
CA PHE A 26 9.91 0.05 5.90
C PHE A 26 10.40 -0.09 4.45
N VAL A 27 9.52 0.09 3.47
CA VAL A 27 9.85 0.20 2.04
C VAL A 27 9.19 1.45 1.45
N ASP A 28 9.29 1.66 0.14
CA ASP A 28 8.66 2.77 -0.58
C ASP A 28 8.09 2.31 -1.94
N ASP A 29 7.70 3.25 -2.80
CA ASP A 29 7.07 2.96 -4.09
C ASP A 29 7.93 2.07 -5.02
N ARG A 30 9.25 2.04 -4.83
CA ARG A 30 10.17 1.21 -5.61
C ARG A 30 10.01 -0.28 -5.34
N SER A 31 9.33 -0.67 -4.25
CA SER A 31 9.02 -2.09 -3.99
C SER A 31 8.21 -2.75 -5.11
N TRP A 32 7.54 -1.93 -5.93
CA TRP A 32 6.72 -2.37 -7.06
C TRP A 32 7.47 -2.46 -8.39
N ASP A 33 8.73 -2.00 -8.47
CA ASP A 33 9.45 -1.83 -9.75
C ASP A 33 9.54 -3.10 -10.59
N ARG A 34 9.56 -4.28 -9.95
CA ARG A 34 9.57 -5.56 -10.67
C ARG A 34 8.23 -5.92 -11.32
N LEU A 35 7.12 -5.38 -10.82
CA LEU A 35 5.78 -5.62 -11.38
C LEU A 35 5.32 -4.51 -12.32
N VAL A 36 5.94 -3.32 -12.24
CA VAL A 36 5.58 -2.16 -13.06
C VAL A 36 5.59 -2.46 -14.57
N PRO A 37 6.63 -3.11 -15.15
CA PRO A 37 6.67 -3.35 -16.59
C PRO A 37 5.47 -4.15 -17.11
N ASP A 38 5.07 -5.18 -16.39
CA ASP A 38 3.96 -6.07 -16.78
C ASP A 38 2.60 -5.39 -16.54
N LEU A 39 2.41 -4.78 -15.38
CA LEU A 39 1.14 -4.15 -15.03
C LEU A 39 0.85 -2.90 -15.87
N ALA A 40 1.88 -2.15 -16.26
CA ALA A 40 1.73 -0.90 -17.01
C ALA A 40 1.31 -1.12 -18.47
N GLN A 41 1.31 -2.37 -18.98
CA GLN A 41 0.86 -2.68 -20.34
C GLN A 41 -0.61 -2.32 -20.54
N ASP A 42 -1.46 -2.59 -19.54
CA ASP A 42 -2.92 -2.42 -19.64
C ASP A 42 -3.52 -1.54 -18.53
N ARG A 43 -2.67 -0.95 -17.69
CA ARG A 43 -3.10 -0.11 -16.55
C ARG A 43 -2.34 1.20 -16.50
N ARG A 44 -3.06 2.26 -16.16
CA ARG A 44 -2.46 3.51 -15.67
C ARG A 44 -2.14 3.33 -14.20
N LEU A 45 -0.88 3.04 -13.88
CA LEU A 45 -0.42 2.84 -12.52
C LEU A 45 -0.22 4.19 -11.82
N VAL A 46 -0.69 4.28 -10.58
CA VAL A 46 -0.47 5.39 -9.65
C VAL A 46 0.21 4.81 -8.42
N LEU A 47 1.53 4.90 -8.38
CA LEU A 47 2.34 4.42 -7.28
C LEU A 47 2.47 5.54 -6.26
N ILE A 48 1.91 5.34 -5.06
CA ILE A 48 1.92 6.34 -3.99
C ILE A 48 2.92 5.90 -2.93
N CYS A 49 3.92 6.73 -2.68
CA CYS A 49 4.79 6.58 -1.52
C CYS A 49 4.13 7.23 -0.31
N GLY A 50 3.85 6.45 0.72
CA GLY A 50 3.14 6.91 1.91
C GLY A 50 3.93 7.95 2.73
N PRO A 51 3.25 8.67 3.65
CA PRO A 51 3.88 9.69 4.48
C PRO A 51 5.10 9.16 5.26
N GLY A 52 6.16 9.96 5.34
CA GLY A 52 7.41 9.62 6.03
C GLY A 52 8.26 8.50 5.38
N HIS A 53 7.90 8.02 4.19
CA HIS A 53 8.64 6.96 3.49
C HIS A 53 9.27 7.48 2.20
N GLY A 54 10.34 6.81 1.74
CA GLY A 54 11.04 7.14 0.51
C GLY A 54 11.44 8.62 0.45
N ARG A 55 10.84 9.35 -0.50
CA ARG A 55 11.02 10.81 -0.66
C ARG A 55 9.77 11.62 -0.28
N SER A 56 8.73 10.96 0.24
CA SER A 56 7.56 11.65 0.80
C SER A 56 7.96 12.37 2.10
N GLY A 57 7.35 13.51 2.35
CA GLY A 57 7.60 14.28 3.56
C GLY A 57 7.08 13.58 4.82
N ASP A 58 7.70 13.90 5.95
CA ASP A 58 7.18 13.56 7.27
C ASP A 58 6.08 14.56 7.65
N PRO A 59 4.85 14.11 7.98
CA PRO A 59 3.79 14.99 8.45
C PRO A 59 4.08 15.69 9.78
N GLY A 60 5.11 15.30 10.54
CA GLY A 60 5.47 15.92 11.82
C GLY A 60 4.45 15.67 12.94
N ARG A 61 3.49 14.78 12.71
CA ARG A 61 2.46 14.36 13.67
C ARG A 61 2.09 12.91 13.44
N ARG A 62 1.39 12.32 14.42
CA ARG A 62 0.72 11.04 14.23
C ARG A 62 -0.38 11.17 13.17
N TYR A 63 -0.54 10.14 12.37
CA TYR A 63 -1.60 10.01 11.38
C TYR A 63 -2.19 8.60 11.40
N SER A 64 -3.43 8.47 10.92
CA SER A 64 -4.15 7.19 10.84
C SER A 64 -4.17 6.61 9.42
N ASN A 65 -4.63 5.36 9.30
CA ASN A 65 -4.81 4.73 7.98
C ASN A 65 -5.97 5.37 7.21
N GLU A 66 -7.00 5.88 7.89
CA GLU A 66 -8.09 6.66 7.31
C GLU A 66 -7.57 7.95 6.67
N GLU A 67 -6.64 8.63 7.35
CA GLU A 67 -6.00 9.83 6.80
C GLU A 67 -5.12 9.49 5.59
N CYS A 68 -4.45 8.33 5.58
CA CYS A 68 -3.72 7.84 4.42
C CYS A 68 -4.64 7.52 3.24
N ALA A 69 -5.78 6.88 3.50
CA ALA A 69 -6.78 6.57 2.48
C ALA A 69 -7.39 7.85 1.89
N ALA A 70 -7.68 8.85 2.73
CA ALA A 70 -8.13 10.16 2.28
C ALA A 70 -7.08 10.88 1.43
N ALA A 71 -5.81 10.79 1.81
CA ALA A 71 -4.70 11.34 1.04
C ALA A 71 -4.53 10.63 -0.32
N ALA A 72 -4.77 9.33 -0.39
CA ALA A 72 -4.83 8.59 -1.66
C ALA A 72 -5.94 9.15 -2.58
N GLY A 73 -7.12 9.42 -2.01
CA GLY A 73 -8.21 10.09 -2.71
C GLY A 73 -7.81 11.48 -3.24
N GLN A 74 -7.15 12.31 -2.42
CA GLN A 74 -6.64 13.62 -2.83
C GLN A 74 -5.63 13.53 -3.98
N VAL A 75 -4.75 12.51 -3.96
CA VAL A 75 -3.82 12.24 -5.07
C VAL A 75 -4.57 11.89 -6.35
N LEU A 76 -5.57 11.01 -6.28
CA LEU A 76 -6.39 10.63 -7.43
C LEU A 76 -7.15 11.83 -8.01
N ASP A 77 -7.73 12.66 -7.16
CA ASP A 77 -8.47 13.86 -7.58
C ASP A 77 -7.53 14.86 -8.28
N ARG A 78 -6.34 15.11 -7.73
CA ARG A 78 -5.32 15.97 -8.37
C ARG A 78 -4.80 15.41 -9.70
N LEU A 79 -4.79 14.08 -9.87
CA LEU A 79 -4.44 13.39 -11.11
C LEU A 79 -5.59 13.31 -12.13
N GLY A 80 -6.77 13.84 -11.79
CA GLY A 80 -7.98 13.77 -12.62
C GLY A 80 -8.53 12.35 -12.77
N VAL A 81 -8.25 11.45 -11.82
CA VAL A 81 -8.73 10.05 -11.87
C VAL A 81 -10.09 9.97 -11.19
N SER A 82 -11.14 10.16 -11.99
CA SER A 82 -12.54 10.02 -11.55
C SER A 82 -13.08 8.60 -11.66
N ALA A 83 -12.52 7.78 -12.56
CA ALA A 83 -12.90 6.38 -12.71
C ALA A 83 -12.53 5.55 -11.47
N PRO A 84 -13.30 4.49 -11.13
CA PRO A 84 -12.95 3.59 -10.05
C PRO A 84 -11.60 2.89 -10.31
N VAL A 85 -10.76 2.78 -9.29
CA VAL A 85 -9.40 2.22 -9.40
C VAL A 85 -9.34 0.77 -8.94
N ASP A 86 -8.42 0.00 -9.50
CA ASP A 86 -7.93 -1.21 -8.82
C ASP A 86 -6.97 -0.80 -7.71
N TRP A 87 -7.14 -1.35 -6.50
CA TRP A 87 -6.18 -1.14 -5.43
C TRP A 87 -5.30 -2.36 -5.24
N VAL A 88 -3.98 -2.17 -5.23
CA VAL A 88 -2.99 -3.20 -4.92
C VAL A 88 -2.16 -2.73 -3.72
N GLY A 89 -2.33 -3.39 -2.59
CA GLY A 89 -1.72 -2.99 -1.32
C GLY A 89 -0.94 -4.12 -0.65
N ASN A 90 0.30 -3.83 -0.23
CA ASN A 90 1.12 -4.78 0.53
C ASN A 90 1.23 -4.37 2.01
N ALA A 91 0.88 -5.27 2.92
CA ALA A 91 0.81 -5.10 4.37
C ALA A 91 0.08 -3.80 4.74
N TRP A 92 0.81 -2.77 5.15
CA TRP A 92 0.25 -1.45 5.45
C TRP A 92 -0.59 -0.87 4.29
N GLY A 93 -0.11 -0.97 3.04
CA GLY A 93 -0.90 -0.54 1.89
C GLY A 93 -2.16 -1.35 1.66
N GLY A 94 -2.19 -2.59 2.15
CA GLY A 94 -3.39 -3.42 2.19
C GLY A 94 -4.42 -2.88 3.19
N HIS A 95 -3.98 -2.54 4.42
CA HIS A 95 -4.85 -1.93 5.43
C HIS A 95 -5.42 -0.58 4.98
N VAL A 96 -4.59 0.28 4.37
CA VAL A 96 -5.06 1.55 3.77
C VAL A 96 -6.08 1.28 2.66
N GLY A 97 -5.84 0.28 1.81
CA GLY A 97 -6.76 -0.10 0.72
C GLY A 97 -8.12 -0.60 1.18
N VAL A 98 -8.17 -1.39 2.25
CA VAL A 98 -9.45 -1.83 2.86
C VAL A 98 -10.27 -0.63 3.31
N ILE A 99 -9.62 0.34 3.99
CA ILE A 99 -10.30 1.56 4.44
C ILE A 99 -10.74 2.42 3.26
N PHE A 100 -9.91 2.56 2.22
CA PHE A 100 -10.27 3.28 1.00
C PHE A 100 -11.51 2.67 0.32
N ALA A 101 -11.51 1.35 0.13
CA ALA A 101 -12.61 0.63 -0.50
C ALA A 101 -13.91 0.72 0.33
N ALA A 102 -13.83 0.67 1.65
CA ALA A 102 -14.99 0.81 2.53
C ALA A 102 -15.53 2.25 2.57
N SER A 103 -14.64 3.25 2.54
CA SER A 103 -15.02 4.67 2.65
C SER A 103 -15.54 5.25 1.33
N TRP A 104 -15.00 4.78 0.20
CA TRP A 104 -15.38 5.21 -1.15
C TRP A 104 -15.58 4.01 -2.08
N PRO A 105 -16.60 3.15 -1.84
CA PRO A 105 -16.84 1.94 -2.63
C PRO A 105 -17.03 2.25 -4.12
N GLN A 106 -17.61 3.39 -4.46
CA GLN A 106 -17.77 3.88 -5.84
C GLN A 106 -16.44 4.27 -6.51
N ARG A 107 -15.37 4.48 -5.75
CA ARG A 107 -14.02 4.82 -6.26
C ARG A 107 -13.10 3.59 -6.32
N CYS A 108 -13.53 2.43 -5.82
CA CYS A 108 -12.73 1.22 -5.77
C CYS A 108 -13.39 0.10 -6.59
N ARG A 109 -12.80 -0.27 -7.72
CA ARG A 109 -13.29 -1.35 -8.59
C ARG A 109 -12.96 -2.73 -8.03
N SER A 110 -11.72 -2.89 -7.58
CA SER A 110 -11.19 -4.15 -7.06
C SER A 110 -10.13 -3.88 -6.00
N LEU A 111 -9.89 -4.84 -5.13
CA LEU A 111 -8.93 -4.74 -4.03
C LEU A 111 -8.11 -6.03 -3.93
N ALA A 112 -6.80 -5.90 -4.14
CA ALA A 112 -5.81 -6.94 -3.92
C ALA A 112 -4.98 -6.60 -2.68
N VAL A 113 -5.00 -7.50 -1.68
CA VAL A 113 -4.35 -7.32 -0.39
C VAL A 113 -3.30 -8.41 -0.19
N ILE A 114 -2.05 -8.01 0.00
CA ILE A 114 -0.91 -8.92 0.16
C ILE A 114 -0.39 -8.78 1.59
N GLY A 115 -0.38 -9.85 2.38
CA GLY A 115 0.24 -9.82 3.72
C GLY A 115 -0.35 -8.81 4.71
N ALA A 116 -1.63 -8.43 4.58
CA ALA A 116 -2.31 -7.52 5.49
C ALA A 116 -3.47 -8.25 6.20
N PRO A 117 -3.22 -8.89 7.36
CA PRO A 117 -4.27 -9.62 8.06
C PRO A 117 -5.39 -8.68 8.52
N ALA A 118 -6.64 -9.11 8.33
CA ALA A 118 -7.84 -8.35 8.70
C ALA A 118 -8.14 -8.39 10.21
N ALA A 119 -7.55 -9.33 10.93
CA ALA A 119 -7.71 -9.51 12.36
C ALA A 119 -6.37 -9.78 13.03
N ALA A 120 -6.30 -9.52 14.34
CA ALA A 120 -5.15 -9.89 15.13
C ALA A 120 -4.97 -11.41 15.14
N LEU A 121 -3.72 -11.86 15.12
CA LEU A 121 -3.38 -13.27 15.25
C LEU A 121 -3.90 -13.81 16.60
N THR A 122 -4.60 -14.95 16.53
CA THR A 122 -5.01 -15.72 17.70
C THR A 122 -3.79 -16.14 18.53
N ARG A 123 -3.99 -16.56 19.78
CA ARG A 123 -2.89 -17.06 20.63
C ARG A 123 -2.09 -18.18 19.93
N ARG A 124 -2.80 -19.07 19.22
CA ARG A 124 -2.23 -20.19 18.49
C ARG A 124 -1.41 -19.74 17.29
N GLU A 125 -1.96 -18.84 16.47
CA GLU A 125 -1.26 -18.32 15.29
C GLU A 125 -0.04 -17.47 15.68
N ARG A 126 -0.13 -16.71 16.78
CA ARG A 126 1.05 -16.02 17.33
C ARG A 126 2.13 -17.00 17.76
N ALA A 127 1.78 -18.06 18.49
CA ALA A 127 2.75 -19.09 18.88
C ALA A 127 3.40 -19.74 17.66
N HIS A 128 2.60 -20.08 16.64
CA HIS A 128 3.10 -20.63 15.38
C HIS A 128 4.04 -19.64 14.65
N THR A 129 3.63 -18.39 14.50
CA THR A 129 4.45 -17.35 13.86
C THR A 129 5.75 -17.11 14.64
N TYR A 130 5.69 -17.14 15.97
CA TYR A 130 6.88 -17.00 16.83
C TYR A 130 7.88 -18.13 16.57
N LEU A 131 7.42 -19.39 16.41
CA LEU A 131 8.28 -20.52 16.07
C LEU A 131 8.97 -20.36 14.71
N LEU A 132 8.35 -19.68 13.75
CA LEU A 132 8.95 -19.38 12.44
C LEU A 132 9.96 -18.23 12.48
N LEU A 133 9.83 -17.32 13.45
CA LEU A 133 10.69 -16.14 13.60
C LEU A 133 11.87 -16.36 14.57
N VAL A 134 11.78 -17.36 15.45
CA VAL A 134 12.91 -17.77 16.28
C VAL A 134 13.88 -18.55 15.38
N PRO A 135 15.15 -18.11 15.25
CA PRO A 135 16.14 -18.89 14.51
C PRO A 135 16.27 -20.25 15.18
N LEU A 136 15.88 -21.31 14.45
CA LEU A 136 16.24 -22.66 14.86
C LEU A 136 17.77 -22.74 14.88
N PRO A 137 18.38 -23.39 15.90
CA PRO A 137 19.81 -23.63 15.87
C PRO A 137 20.16 -24.29 14.55
N ALA A 138 21.14 -23.72 13.82
CA ALA A 138 21.60 -24.33 12.57
C ALA A 138 21.99 -25.80 12.85
N PRO A 139 21.55 -26.77 12.03
CA PRO A 139 21.97 -28.15 12.20
C PRO A 139 23.50 -28.20 12.11
N ARG A 140 24.14 -28.67 13.18
CA ARG A 140 25.56 -29.03 13.15
C ARG A 140 25.63 -30.36 12.41
N PHE A 141 26.18 -30.33 11.20
CA PHE A 141 26.66 -31.54 10.56
C PHE A 141 28.12 -31.71 11.03
N ASP A 142 28.35 -32.72 11.86
CA ASP A 142 29.66 -33.22 12.25
C ASP A 142 30.31 -34.06 11.14
#